data_AF-A0A8C4UVY5-F1
#
_entry.id   AF-A0A8C4UVY5-F1
#
_cell.length_a   1.000
_cell.length_b   1.000
_cell.length_c   1.000
_cell.angle_alpha   90.00
_cell.angle_beta   90.00
_cell.angle_gamma   90.00
#
_symmetry.space_group_name_H-M   'P 1'
#
loop_
_entity.id
_entity.type
_entity.pdbx_description
1 polymer ?
#
loop_
_entity_poly.entity_id
_entity_poly.type
_entity_poly.pdbx_seq_one_letter_code
_entity_poly.pdbx_strand_id
1 'polypeptide(L)'
;VAFLGATGPVPTHQWKVLKLHKKSLWNLSSWYILQSEEHRNEQHMVKAGQLLISAEEELIHGFRLPSSFFSPGGRSYKSCKCYRLPGWCLDHRHPSEKVAYPEFLSKKVQWTTRHF
;
A
#
# COMPACT_ATOMS: atom_id res chain seq x y z
N VAL A 1 0.05 -23.88 12.21
CA VAL A 1 0.28 -23.29 10.87
C VAL A 1 1.10 -22.02 11.07
N ALA A 2 2.40 -22.07 10.76
CA ALA A 2 3.31 -20.96 10.99
C ALA A 2 3.05 -19.84 9.96
N PHE A 3 2.77 -18.63 10.44
CA PHE A 3 2.78 -17.44 9.60
C PHE A 3 4.22 -17.24 9.10
N LEU A 4 4.40 -17.34 7.77
CA LEU A 4 5.66 -17.02 7.10
C LEU A 4 6.13 -15.62 7.55
N GLY A 5 7.39 -15.56 8.01
CA GLY A 5 7.98 -14.44 8.73
C GLY A 5 7.83 -13.09 8.02
N ALA A 6 7.28 -12.13 8.75
CA ALA A 6 7.39 -10.72 8.40
C ALA A 6 8.85 -10.28 8.62
N THR A 7 9.64 -10.20 7.55
CA THR A 7 11.02 -9.70 7.54
C THR A 7 11.08 -8.17 7.55
N GLY A 8 10.42 -7.54 8.53
CA GLY A 8 10.36 -6.09 8.66
C GLY A 8 10.43 -5.65 10.12
N PRO A 9 10.77 -4.36 10.39
CA PRO A 9 10.82 -3.83 11.74
C PRO A 9 9.46 -4.01 12.44
N VAL A 10 9.50 -4.43 13.70
CA VAL A 10 8.28 -4.62 14.51
C VAL A 10 7.54 -3.29 14.59
N PRO A 11 6.26 -3.22 14.17
CA PRO A 11 5.52 -1.97 14.17
C PRO A 11 5.24 -1.53 15.60
N THR A 12 5.47 -0.24 15.87
CA THR A 12 5.15 0.36 17.17
C THR A 12 3.64 0.37 17.41
N HIS A 13 3.24 0.45 18.68
CA HIS A 13 1.82 0.46 19.06
C HIS A 13 1.02 1.55 18.33
N GLN A 14 1.58 2.77 18.25
CA GLN A 14 0.96 3.89 17.53
C GLN A 14 0.73 3.57 16.04
N TRP A 15 1.69 2.91 15.37
CA TRP A 15 1.52 2.50 13.98
C TRP A 15 0.42 1.46 13.80
N LYS A 16 0.25 0.54 14.77
CA LYS A 16 -0.85 -0.43 14.76
C LYS A 16 -2.20 0.27 14.87
N VAL A 17 -2.34 1.21 15.81
CA VAL A 17 -3.56 2.02 15.99
C VAL A 17 -3.89 2.79 14.70
N LEU A 18 -2.93 3.52 14.13
CA LEU A 18 -3.15 4.29 12.90
C LEU A 18 -3.52 3.40 11.71
N LYS A 19 -2.89 2.23 11.58
CA LYS A 19 -3.23 1.26 10.52
C LYS A 19 -4.65 0.75 10.67
N LEU A 20 -5.09 0.50 11.90
CA LEU A 20 -6.42 0.01 12.21
C LEU A 20 -7.49 1.09 12.00
N HIS A 21 -7.21 2.32 12.44
CA HIS A 21 -8.04 3.50 12.17
C HIS A 21 -8.20 3.75 10.66
N LYS A 22 -7.11 3.67 9.88
CA LYS A 22 -7.21 3.77 8.42
C LYS A 22 -8.12 2.68 7.85
N LYS A 23 -8.00 1.43 8.32
CA LYS A 23 -8.86 0.32 7.87
C LYS A 23 -10.33 0.56 8.22
N SER A 24 -10.63 1.07 9.41
CA SER A 24 -12.01 1.32 9.83
C SER A 24 -12.67 2.43 9.02
N LEU A 25 -11.90 3.48 8.66
CA LEU A 25 -12.35 4.51 7.73
C LEU A 25 -12.71 3.95 6.36
N TRP A 26 -11.85 3.08 5.81
CA TRP A 26 -12.19 2.39 4.55
C TRP A 26 -13.50 1.65 4.70
N ASN A 27 -13.66 0.85 5.76
CA ASN A 27 -14.86 0.05 6.06
C ASN A 27 -16.11 0.85 6.43
N LEU A 28 -16.06 2.19 6.46
CA LEU A 28 -17.13 3.06 6.92
C LEU A 28 -17.67 2.68 8.32
N SER A 29 -16.81 2.10 9.17
CA SER A 29 -17.20 1.75 10.54
C SER A 29 -17.09 2.99 11.43
N SER A 30 -18.18 3.75 11.50
CA SER A 30 -18.31 4.94 12.35
C SER A 30 -18.00 4.65 13.83
N TRP A 31 -18.39 3.45 14.30
CA TRP A 31 -18.18 2.99 15.68
C TRP A 31 -16.71 3.00 16.10
N TYR A 32 -15.82 2.57 15.20
CA TYR A 32 -14.39 2.46 15.49
C TYR A 32 -13.70 3.82 15.64
N ILE A 33 -14.17 4.81 14.88
CA ILE A 33 -13.67 6.18 14.91
C ILE A 33 -13.98 6.80 16.28
N LEU A 34 -15.17 6.54 16.80
CA LEU A 34 -15.62 7.04 18.10
C LEU A 34 -14.81 6.44 19.27
N GLN A 35 -14.62 5.11 19.28
CA GLN A 35 -13.83 4.47 20.34
C GLN A 35 -12.35 4.91 20.35
N SER A 36 -11.77 5.17 19.17
CA SER A 36 -10.39 5.64 19.06
C SER A 36 -10.19 7.02 19.67
N GLU A 37 -11.19 7.91 19.62
CA GLU A 37 -11.10 9.24 20.24
C GLU A 37 -11.31 9.17 21.76
N GLU A 38 -12.20 8.28 22.22
CA GLU A 38 -12.49 8.08 23.65
C GLU A 38 -11.25 7.57 24.43
N HIS A 39 -10.49 6.65 23.85
CA HIS A 39 -9.34 6.00 24.50
C HIS A 39 -7.98 6.60 24.08
N ARG A 40 -7.98 7.84 23.55
CA ARG A 40 -6.78 8.49 23.01
C ARG A 40 -5.68 8.76 24.04
N ASN A 41 -6.07 8.99 25.30
CA ASN A 41 -5.16 9.38 26.39
C ASN A 41 -4.82 8.23 27.36
N GLU A 42 -5.07 6.97 26.97
CA GLU A 42 -4.74 5.83 27.81
C GLU A 42 -3.22 5.65 27.98
N GLN A 43 -2.75 5.65 29.23
CA GLN A 43 -1.33 5.47 29.56
C GLN A 43 -0.95 3.99 29.78
N HIS A 44 -1.93 3.13 30.07
CA HIS A 44 -1.67 1.73 30.37
C HIS A 44 -1.53 0.90 29.10
N MET A 45 -0.29 0.57 28.73
CA MET A 45 0.03 -0.19 27.51
C MET A 45 -0.62 -1.58 27.44
N VAL A 46 -0.87 -2.24 28.57
CA VAL A 46 -1.56 -3.55 28.60
C VAL A 46 -3.02 -3.41 28.19
N LYS A 47 -3.72 -2.40 28.74
CA LYS A 47 -5.12 -2.11 28.39
C LYS A 47 -5.25 -1.67 26.93
N ALA A 48 -4.35 -0.78 26.49
CA ALA A 48 -4.30 -0.34 25.11
C ALA A 48 -4.08 -1.52 24.14
N GLY A 49 -3.24 -2.49 24.52
CA GLY A 49 -3.04 -3.72 23.76
C GLY A 49 -4.27 -4.62 23.69
N GLN A 50 -5.00 -4.78 24.81
CA GLN A 50 -6.24 -5.55 24.86
C GLN A 50 -7.34 -4.93 24.02
N LEU A 51 -7.52 -3.60 24.12
CA LEU A 51 -8.46 -2.85 23.29
C LEU A 51 -8.10 -2.96 21.81
N LEU A 52 -6.81 -2.94 21.46
CA LEU A 52 -6.39 -3.10 20.06
C LEU A 52 -6.76 -4.48 19.53
N ILE A 53 -6.57 -5.55 20.32
CA ILE A 53 -6.91 -6.93 19.94
C ILE A 53 -8.42 -7.08 19.74
N SER A 54 -9.24 -6.67 20.72
CA SER A 54 -10.70 -6.78 20.62
C SER A 54 -11.23 -6.02 19.41
N ALA A 55 -10.66 -4.86 19.16
CA ALA A 55 -11.09 -3.99 18.10
C ALA A 55 -10.60 -4.50 16.72
N GLU A 56 -9.47 -5.23 16.63
CA GLU A 56 -9.10 -5.99 15.42
C GLU A 56 -10.10 -7.12 15.13
N GLU A 57 -10.54 -7.86 16.15
CA GLU A 57 -11.52 -8.94 16.02
C GLU A 57 -12.86 -8.41 15.49
N GLU A 58 -13.39 -7.35 16.09
CA GLU A 58 -14.63 -6.69 15.65
C GLU A 58 -14.53 -6.17 14.20
N LEU A 59 -13.39 -5.61 13.82
CA LEU A 59 -13.17 -5.11 12.46
C LEU A 59 -13.12 -6.24 11.42
N ILE A 60 -12.63 -7.42 11.80
CA ILE A 60 -12.66 -8.62 10.94
C ILE A 60 -14.11 -9.07 10.74
N HIS A 61 -14.91 -9.11 11.80
CA HIS A 61 -16.32 -9.52 11.73
C HIS A 61 -17.18 -8.52 10.93
N GLY A 62 -16.90 -7.22 11.03
CA GLY A 62 -17.61 -6.17 10.31
C GLY A 62 -17.08 -5.88 8.89
N PHE A 63 -16.05 -6.58 8.41
CA PHE A 63 -15.35 -6.24 7.18
C PHE A 63 -16.22 -6.49 5.94
N ARG A 64 -16.70 -5.41 5.29
CA ARG A 64 -17.66 -5.51 4.16
C ARG A 64 -17.17 -4.99 2.81
N LEU A 65 -15.98 -4.41 2.70
CA LEU A 65 -15.59 -3.70 1.46
C LEU A 65 -14.59 -4.43 0.57
N PRO A 66 -14.78 -4.41 -0.76
CA PRO A 66 -13.79 -4.91 -1.70
C PRO A 66 -12.54 -4.03 -1.70
N SER A 67 -11.36 -4.65 -1.78
CA SER A 67 -10.12 -3.92 -2.05
C SER A 67 -10.29 -2.98 -3.24
N SER A 68 -9.82 -1.73 -3.12
CA SER A 68 -9.86 -0.73 -4.20
C SER A 68 -9.45 -1.33 -5.56
N PHE A 69 -10.12 -0.90 -6.64
CA PHE A 69 -10.04 -1.49 -7.98
C PHE A 69 -8.60 -1.65 -8.54
N PHE A 70 -7.69 -0.75 -8.15
CA PHE A 70 -6.27 -0.73 -8.54
C PHE A 70 -5.31 -1.20 -7.44
N SER A 71 -5.80 -1.55 -6.25
CA SER A 71 -4.98 -2.07 -5.16
C SER A 71 -4.61 -3.54 -5.41
N PRO A 72 -3.56 -4.08 -4.77
CA PRO A 72 -3.28 -5.51 -4.80
C PRO A 72 -4.53 -6.30 -4.37
N GLY A 73 -5.08 -7.12 -5.28
CA GLY A 73 -6.33 -7.85 -5.08
C GLY A 73 -7.58 -7.24 -5.77
N GLY A 74 -7.48 -6.00 -6.25
CA GLY A 74 -8.51 -5.36 -7.06
C GLY A 74 -8.59 -5.92 -8.48
N ARG A 75 -9.76 -5.77 -9.13
CA ARG A 75 -10.05 -6.37 -10.45
C ARG A 75 -9.08 -5.95 -11.56
N SER A 76 -8.50 -4.73 -11.50
CA SER A 76 -7.62 -4.20 -12.55
C SER A 76 -6.14 -4.16 -12.15
N TYR A 77 -5.79 -4.65 -10.96
CA TYR A 77 -4.41 -4.61 -10.44
C TYR A 77 -3.38 -5.23 -11.38
N LYS A 78 -3.75 -6.34 -12.02
CA LYS A 78 -2.88 -7.06 -12.96
C LYS A 78 -2.96 -6.48 -14.37
N SER A 79 -4.13 -5.98 -14.77
CA SER A 79 -4.37 -5.44 -16.12
C SER A 79 -3.49 -4.23 -16.44
N CYS A 80 -3.24 -3.34 -15.48
CA CYS A 80 -2.35 -2.19 -15.72
C CYS A 80 -0.86 -2.57 -15.72
N LYS A 81 -0.48 -3.72 -15.16
CA LYS A 81 0.93 -4.12 -15.04
C LYS A 81 1.48 -4.73 -16.32
N CYS A 82 0.68 -5.47 -17.09
CA CYS A 82 1.15 -6.12 -18.31
C CYS A 82 1.57 -5.14 -19.42
N TYR A 83 1.07 -3.90 -19.40
CA TYR A 83 1.46 -2.86 -20.35
C TYR A 83 2.65 -2.01 -19.89
N ARG A 84 3.10 -2.16 -18.63
CA ARG A 84 4.23 -1.39 -18.10
C ARG A 84 5.53 -2.10 -18.43
N LEU A 85 6.09 -1.80 -19.60
CA LEU A 85 7.42 -2.28 -20.00
C LEU A 85 8.52 -1.54 -19.22
N PRO A 86 9.58 -2.24 -18.78
CA PRO A 86 10.71 -1.58 -18.14
C PRO A 86 11.48 -0.73 -19.16
N GLY A 87 12.08 0.37 -18.67
CA GLY A 87 12.70 1.39 -19.53
C GLY A 87 13.85 0.88 -20.41
N TRP A 88 14.51 -0.20 -20.02
CA TRP A 88 15.59 -0.84 -20.79
C TRP A 88 15.10 -1.51 -22.08
N CYS A 89 13.81 -1.89 -22.18
CA CYS A 89 13.28 -2.46 -23.42
C CYS A 89 13.37 -1.50 -24.61
N LEU A 90 13.39 -0.19 -24.36
CA LEU A 90 13.54 0.83 -25.41
C LEU A 90 14.95 0.84 -26.04
N ASP A 91 15.95 0.33 -25.35
CA ASP A 91 17.34 0.31 -25.84
C ASP A 91 17.55 -0.80 -26.88
N HIS A 92 16.76 -1.86 -26.83
CA HIS A 92 16.84 -3.00 -27.76
C HIS A 92 16.00 -2.84 -29.04
N ARG A 93 15.27 -1.73 -29.21
CA ARG A 93 14.51 -1.49 -30.44
C ARG A 93 15.38 -1.35 -31.68
N HIS A 94 14.85 -1.77 -32.83
CA HIS A 94 15.51 -1.62 -34.11
C HIS A 94 15.77 -0.13 -34.42
N PRO A 95 16.93 0.24 -35.00
CA PRO A 95 17.26 1.63 -35.28
C PRO A 95 16.19 2.39 -36.07
N SER A 96 15.53 1.75 -37.05
CA SER A 96 14.45 2.40 -37.84
C SER A 96 13.28 2.87 -36.98
N GLU A 97 12.91 2.14 -35.93
CA GLU A 97 11.84 2.52 -35.00
C GLU A 97 12.26 3.66 -34.06
N LYS A 98 13.56 3.76 -33.77
CA LYS A 98 14.13 4.83 -32.94
C LYS A 98 14.14 6.17 -33.67
N VAL A 99 14.33 6.15 -34.99
CA VAL A 99 14.28 7.37 -35.83
C VAL A 99 12.92 8.07 -35.75
N ALA A 100 11.83 7.34 -35.49
CA ALA A 100 10.50 7.93 -35.33
C ALA A 100 10.36 8.81 -34.07
N TYR A 101 11.25 8.68 -33.08
CA TYR A 101 11.16 9.37 -31.79
C TYR A 101 12.51 9.96 -31.33
N PRO A 102 13.12 10.88 -32.11
CA PRO A 102 14.47 11.38 -31.83
C PRO A 102 14.52 12.21 -30.54
N GLU A 103 13.57 13.13 -30.36
CA GLU A 103 13.50 14.03 -29.19
C GLU A 103 13.30 13.27 -27.87
N PHE A 104 12.50 12.21 -27.89
CA PHE A 104 12.22 11.39 -26.71
C PHE A 104 13.47 10.62 -26.27
N LEU A 105 14.23 10.07 -27.22
CA LEU A 105 15.46 9.32 -26.93
C LEU A 105 16.59 10.23 -26.44
N SER A 106 16.72 11.44 -27.01
CA SER A 106 17.66 12.46 -26.52
C SER A 106 17.40 12.81 -25.05
N LYS A 107 16.12 13.01 -24.68
CA LYS A 107 15.72 13.23 -23.28
C LYS A 107 16.03 12.01 -22.41
N LYS A 108 15.78 10.78 -22.90
CA LYS A 108 16.12 9.54 -22.17
C LYS A 108 17.60 9.49 -21.79
N VAL A 109 18.51 9.81 -22.73
CA VAL A 109 19.94 9.85 -22.45
C VAL A 109 20.26 10.87 -21.34
N GLN A 110 19.68 12.08 -21.41
CA GLN A 110 19.87 13.09 -20.36
C GLN A 110 19.40 12.62 -18.98
N TRP A 111 18.26 11.92 -18.88
CA TRP A 111 17.78 11.35 -17.62
C TRP A 111 18.75 10.30 -17.08
N THR A 112 19.17 9.36 -17.93
CA THR A 112 20.08 8.30 -17.54
C THR A 112 21.44 8.86 -17.08
N THR A 113 22.02 9.82 -17.81
CA THR A 113 23.30 10.44 -17.46
C THR A 113 23.25 11.22 -16.15
N ARG A 114 22.09 11.75 -15.73
CA ARG A 114 21.94 12.46 -14.44
C ARG A 114 21.85 11.53 -13.23
N HIS A 115 21.60 10.25 -13.44
CA HIS A 115 21.42 9.26 -12.37
C HIS A 115 22.70 8.46 -12.07
N PHE A 116 23.76 8.68 -12.84
CA PHE A 116 25.13 8.21 -12.60
C PHE A 116 25.99 9.37 -12.12
#